data_AF-A0A3D5T7R1-F1
#
_entry.id   AF-A0A3D5T7R1-F1
#
_cell.length_a   1.000
_cell.length_b   1.000
_cell.length_c   1.000
_cell.angle_alpha   90.00
_cell.angle_beta   90.00
_cell.angle_gamma   90.00
#
_symmetry.space_group_name_H-M   'P 1'
#
loop_
_entity.id
_entity.type
_entity.pdbx_description
1 polymer ?
#
loop_
_entity_poly.entity_id
_entity_poly.type
_entity_poly.pdbx_seq_one_letter_code
_entity_poly.pdbx_strand_id
1 'polypeptide(L)'
;MSFTKLKSVYKQRTGNTFENTDYESFGLIDENGNLTNAGAILADESPVRHSRLFCTRWNGLTKASGIVDALDDKEYTGSLVTLLQAGTDFVRNNSKKAWRKVDDGRIEMPDYPDRAVLEGVVNALIHRNYMEIGSEVHIDMFDDRIEIYSPGGMVSGISLEGKDLLKIPSKRRNPILADIFSRLKYMERRGSGFKKILADYEGQVEFDESKMPVFDADNDDFTLTLYNLNYGSSYAIHANEEKIQGDTQDDTQGDTQDDTEEKIIKMIKDNPQVSTADMAKELKIGIATVKRKIKKMSNVSYVGSGYSGHWEING
;
A
#
# COMPACT_ATOMS: atom_id res chain seq x y z
N MET A 1 24.70 24.35 0.50
CA MET A 1 23.86 23.15 0.62
C MET A 1 24.69 21.93 0.30
N SER A 2 24.44 20.79 0.96
CA SER A 2 25.10 19.52 0.67
C SER A 2 24.21 18.63 -0.22
N PHE A 3 24.85 17.73 -0.95
CA PHE A 3 24.22 16.75 -1.83
C PHE A 3 24.74 15.33 -1.53
N THR A 4 25.11 15.09 -0.27
CA THR A 4 25.77 13.87 0.17
C THR A 4 24.92 12.64 -0.13
N LYS A 5 23.60 12.75 0.04
CA LYS A 5 22.68 11.66 -0.24
C LYS A 5 22.61 11.35 -1.73
N LEU A 6 22.50 12.37 -2.57
CA LEU A 6 22.52 12.24 -4.02
C LEU A 6 23.83 11.57 -4.49
N LYS A 7 24.98 12.03 -4.01
CA LYS A 7 26.29 11.45 -4.35
C LYS A 7 26.39 9.99 -3.95
N SER A 8 25.98 9.67 -2.72
CA SER A 8 26.00 8.30 -2.19
C SER A 8 25.15 7.36 -3.05
N VAL A 9 23.93 7.79 -3.39
CA VAL A 9 23.00 6.97 -4.18
C VAL A 9 23.47 6.86 -5.63
N TYR A 10 24.01 7.92 -6.20
CA TYR A 10 24.61 7.86 -7.54
C TYR A 10 25.73 6.82 -7.61
N LYS A 11 26.64 6.82 -6.63
CA LYS A 11 27.71 5.81 -6.53
C LYS A 11 27.16 4.40 -6.37
N GLN A 12 26.22 4.20 -5.44
CA GLN A 12 25.63 2.89 -5.18
C GLN A 12 24.92 2.31 -6.40
N ARG A 13 24.19 3.14 -7.15
CA ARG A 13 23.34 2.68 -8.26
C ARG A 13 24.05 2.60 -9.60
N THR A 14 25.10 3.38 -9.81
CA THR A 14 25.79 3.46 -11.11
C THR A 14 27.23 2.95 -11.08
N GLY A 15 27.83 2.83 -9.89
CA GLY A 15 29.27 2.58 -9.73
C GLY A 15 30.15 3.81 -9.97
N ASN A 16 29.60 4.93 -10.48
CA ASN A 16 30.34 6.14 -10.82
C ASN A 16 30.46 7.09 -9.63
N THR A 17 31.56 7.82 -9.55
CA THR A 17 31.74 8.90 -8.55
C THR A 17 31.08 10.19 -9.07
N PHE A 18 30.52 10.98 -8.16
CA PHE A 18 29.90 12.26 -8.49
C PHE A 18 30.94 13.38 -8.41
N GLU A 19 31.28 13.95 -9.55
CA GLU A 19 32.34 14.95 -9.70
C GLU A 19 31.79 16.39 -9.64
N ASN A 20 32.67 17.39 -9.54
CA ASN A 20 32.24 18.79 -9.48
C ASN A 20 31.54 19.25 -10.78
N THR A 21 31.94 18.70 -11.93
CA THR A 21 31.27 18.97 -13.22
C THR A 21 29.85 18.42 -13.28
N ASP A 22 29.50 17.45 -12.42
CA ASP A 22 28.17 16.85 -12.40
C ASP A 22 27.12 17.79 -11.81
N TYR A 23 27.51 18.77 -10.98
CA TYR A 23 26.55 19.75 -10.46
C TYR A 23 25.88 20.54 -11.59
N GLU A 24 26.66 21.02 -12.55
CA GLU A 24 26.15 21.74 -13.72
C GLU A 24 25.52 20.78 -14.73
N SER A 25 26.16 19.63 -15.01
CA SER A 25 25.67 18.69 -16.02
C SER A 25 24.34 17.99 -15.64
N PHE A 26 24.02 17.95 -14.35
CA PHE A 26 22.73 17.49 -13.81
C PHE A 26 21.73 18.65 -13.67
N GLY A 27 22.14 19.90 -13.87
CA GLY A 27 21.30 21.09 -13.70
C GLY A 27 20.97 21.42 -12.25
N LEU A 28 21.82 21.00 -11.29
CA LEU A 28 21.69 21.37 -9.88
C LEU A 28 22.13 22.82 -9.65
N ILE A 29 23.11 23.28 -10.44
CA ILE A 29 23.56 24.67 -10.50
C ILE A 29 23.48 25.18 -11.94
N ASP A 30 23.39 26.49 -12.12
CA ASP A 30 23.52 27.16 -13.42
C ASP A 30 25.00 27.40 -13.80
N GLU A 31 25.22 27.94 -15.00
CA GLU A 31 26.55 28.30 -15.54
C GLU A 31 27.32 29.33 -14.70
N ASN A 32 26.61 30.07 -13.83
CA ASN A 32 27.19 31.05 -12.92
C ASN A 32 27.47 30.46 -11.53
N GLY A 33 27.17 29.17 -11.32
CA GLY A 33 27.33 28.48 -10.04
C GLY A 33 26.18 28.70 -9.05
N ASN A 34 25.07 29.31 -9.46
CA ASN A 34 23.91 29.51 -8.59
C ASN A 34 23.05 28.25 -8.53
N LEU A 35 22.45 28.00 -7.38
CA LEU A 35 21.55 26.86 -7.17
C LEU A 35 20.25 27.00 -7.99
N THR A 36 19.88 25.96 -8.73
CA THR A 36 18.60 25.91 -9.45
C THR A 36 17.47 25.40 -8.55
N ASN A 37 16.21 25.51 -8.98
CA ASN A 37 15.08 24.90 -8.27
C ASN A 37 15.22 23.37 -8.16
N ALA A 38 15.75 22.71 -9.19
CA ALA A 38 16.04 21.28 -9.14
C ALA A 38 17.14 20.98 -8.10
N GLY A 39 18.19 21.81 -8.07
CA GLY A 39 19.22 21.77 -7.04
C GLY A 39 18.66 21.93 -5.63
N ALA A 40 17.77 22.89 -5.41
CA ALA A 40 17.12 23.12 -4.14
C ALA A 40 16.28 21.91 -3.68
N ILE A 41 15.51 21.31 -4.58
CA ILE A 41 14.68 20.12 -4.28
C ILE A 41 15.54 18.87 -4.01
N LEU A 42 16.75 18.79 -4.58
CA LEU A 42 17.67 17.65 -4.41
C LEU A 42 18.74 17.84 -3.33
N ALA A 43 18.83 19.02 -2.73
CA ALA A 43 19.71 19.26 -1.59
C ALA A 43 19.29 18.39 -0.40
N ASP A 44 20.26 17.90 0.38
CA ASP A 44 20.01 17.02 1.54
C ASP A 44 18.99 17.68 2.49
N GLU A 45 19.23 18.96 2.80
CA GLU A 45 18.32 19.86 3.51
C GLU A 45 17.63 20.78 2.49
N SER A 46 16.60 20.25 1.82
CA SER A 46 15.87 21.03 0.83
C SER A 46 15.20 22.25 1.47
N PRO A 47 15.43 23.48 0.96
CA PRO A 47 14.74 24.67 1.43
C PRO A 47 13.26 24.73 0.98
N VAL A 48 12.84 23.81 0.11
CA VAL A 48 11.48 23.76 -0.43
C VAL A 48 10.56 23.09 0.58
N ARG A 49 9.83 23.90 1.36
CA ARG A 49 9.02 23.43 2.50
C ARG A 49 7.95 22.41 2.13
N HIS A 50 7.37 22.51 0.94
CA HIS A 50 6.34 21.59 0.43
C HIS A 50 6.95 20.37 -0.29
N SER A 51 8.28 20.18 -0.24
CA SER A 51 8.95 18.93 -0.66
C SER A 51 8.90 17.94 0.51
N ARG A 52 7.72 17.34 0.71
CA ARG A 52 7.46 16.37 1.79
C ARG A 52 6.71 15.17 1.25
N LEU A 53 6.75 14.10 2.03
CA LEU A 53 6.04 12.87 1.78
C LEU A 53 5.31 12.45 3.06
N PHE A 54 3.99 12.30 2.96
CA PHE A 54 3.16 11.77 4.03
C PHE A 54 2.91 10.28 3.76
N CYS A 55 2.99 9.47 4.80
CA CYS A 55 2.85 8.03 4.71
C CYS A 55 2.02 7.54 5.89
N THR A 56 0.83 7.02 5.62
CA THR A 56 -0.10 6.59 6.67
C THR A 56 -0.56 5.17 6.38
N ARG A 57 -0.41 4.27 7.36
CA ARG A 57 -1.01 2.93 7.35
C ARG A 57 -2.30 3.02 8.14
N TRP A 58 -3.41 3.17 7.45
CA TRP A 58 -4.75 3.16 8.04
C TRP A 58 -5.06 1.78 8.59
N ASN A 59 -5.83 1.71 9.66
CA ASN A 59 -6.37 0.46 10.17
C ASN A 59 -7.63 0.14 9.35
N GLY A 60 -7.69 -0.95 8.58
CA GLY A 60 -8.89 -1.26 7.77
C GLY A 60 -8.89 -0.67 6.36
N LEU A 61 -10.09 -0.46 5.82
CA LEU A 61 -10.33 -0.11 4.40
C LEU A 61 -10.61 1.38 4.16
N THR A 62 -10.76 2.16 5.22
CA THR A 62 -11.11 3.58 5.20
C THR A 62 -10.20 4.38 6.13
N LYS A 63 -10.16 5.70 5.97
CA LYS A 63 -9.39 6.61 6.84
C LYS A 63 -10.03 6.83 8.23
N ALA A 64 -11.17 6.20 8.49
CA ALA A 64 -11.97 6.37 9.71
C ALA A 64 -12.56 5.02 10.13
N SER A 65 -11.71 4.16 10.67
CA SER A 65 -12.05 2.77 10.97
C SER A 65 -12.48 2.52 12.40
N GLY A 66 -12.46 3.54 13.26
CA GLY A 66 -13.06 3.47 14.60
C GLY A 66 -12.16 4.06 15.68
N ILE A 67 -11.75 3.23 16.65
CA ILE A 67 -11.04 3.70 17.86
C ILE A 67 -9.56 4.02 17.55
N VAL A 68 -8.95 3.30 16.61
CA VAL A 68 -7.58 3.53 16.14
C VAL A 68 -7.64 3.69 14.63
N ASP A 69 -7.46 4.93 14.16
CA ASP A 69 -7.56 5.25 12.73
C ASP A 69 -6.31 4.81 11.94
N ALA A 70 -5.11 5.00 12.50
CA ALA A 70 -3.84 4.66 11.86
C ALA A 70 -2.94 3.78 12.74
N LEU A 71 -2.26 2.82 12.12
CA LEU A 71 -1.30 1.90 12.72
C LEU A 71 0.15 2.40 12.64
N ASP A 72 0.47 3.20 11.63
CA ASP A 72 1.76 3.87 11.44
C ASP A 72 1.48 5.17 10.68
N ASP A 73 2.07 6.29 11.12
CA ASP A 73 1.92 7.59 10.46
C ASP A 73 3.25 8.32 10.50
N LYS A 74 3.74 8.70 9.32
CA LYS A 74 5.08 9.26 9.13
C LYS A 74 5.07 10.38 8.12
N GLU A 75 5.81 11.42 8.47
CA GLU A 75 6.05 12.59 7.65
C GLU A 75 7.55 12.73 7.39
N TYR A 76 7.92 12.73 6.12
CA TYR A 76 9.31 12.78 5.69
C TYR A 76 9.62 14.10 4.99
N THR A 77 10.81 14.63 5.26
CA THR A 77 11.35 15.85 4.63
C THR A 77 12.77 15.61 4.13
N GLY A 78 13.22 16.45 3.21
CA GLY A 78 14.58 16.44 2.67
C GLY A 78 14.63 16.31 1.15
N SER A 79 15.77 15.85 0.63
CA SER A 79 15.96 15.64 -0.81
C SER A 79 14.94 14.65 -1.38
N LEU A 80 14.60 14.76 -2.66
CA LEU A 80 13.74 13.74 -3.30
C LEU A 80 14.31 12.33 -3.28
N VAL A 81 15.63 12.19 -3.21
CA VAL A 81 16.26 10.88 -3.06
C VAL A 81 15.95 10.29 -1.68
N THR A 82 15.95 11.13 -0.65
CA THR A 82 15.54 10.74 0.71
C THR A 82 14.07 10.38 0.75
N LEU A 83 13.20 11.22 0.19
CA LEU A 83 11.75 10.99 0.17
C LEU A 83 11.39 9.70 -0.56
N LEU A 84 12.01 9.44 -1.71
CA LEU A 84 11.80 8.20 -2.45
C LEU A 84 12.14 6.96 -1.60
N GLN A 85 13.34 6.95 -1.01
CA GLN A 85 13.78 5.81 -0.20
C GLN A 85 12.86 5.62 1.00
N ALA A 86 12.54 6.70 1.72
CA ALA A 86 11.64 6.67 2.86
C ALA A 86 10.25 6.14 2.51
N GLY A 87 9.66 6.58 1.39
CA GLY A 87 8.36 6.09 0.93
C GLY A 87 8.38 4.60 0.57
N THR A 88 9.40 4.15 -0.15
CA THR A 88 9.52 2.73 -0.49
C THR A 88 9.79 1.85 0.74
N ASP A 89 10.56 2.36 1.70
CA ASP A 89 10.85 1.65 2.95
C ASP A 89 9.62 1.63 3.86
N PHE A 90 8.81 2.70 3.88
CA PHE A 90 7.54 2.73 4.59
C PHE A 90 6.60 1.62 4.09
N VAL A 91 6.41 1.53 2.77
CA VAL A 91 5.60 0.48 2.16
C VAL A 91 6.16 -0.90 2.50
N ARG A 92 7.47 -1.10 2.36
CA ARG A 92 8.11 -2.38 2.68
C ARG A 92 7.92 -2.79 4.14
N ASN A 93 8.06 -1.85 5.07
CA ASN A 93 7.96 -2.12 6.51
C ASN A 93 6.51 -2.39 6.95
N ASN A 94 5.53 -1.87 6.22
CA ASN A 94 4.10 -2.06 6.49
C ASN A 94 3.46 -3.16 5.62
N SER A 95 4.23 -3.80 4.73
CA SER A 95 3.79 -4.92 3.88
C SER A 95 4.29 -6.26 4.41
N LYS A 96 3.56 -7.34 4.10
CA LYS A 96 4.02 -8.70 4.35
C LYS A 96 4.74 -9.26 3.13
N LYS A 97 5.71 -10.14 3.39
CA LYS A 97 6.38 -10.95 2.38
C LYS A 97 6.09 -12.42 2.65
N ALA A 98 4.92 -12.87 2.22
CA ALA A 98 4.56 -14.28 2.32
C ALA A 98 5.42 -15.10 1.35
N TRP A 99 5.55 -16.39 1.64
CA TRP A 99 6.25 -17.32 0.77
C TRP A 99 5.74 -18.72 0.98
N ARG A 100 5.83 -19.55 -0.07
CA ARG A 100 5.51 -20.98 0.00
C ARG A 100 6.66 -21.83 -0.49
N LYS A 101 6.89 -22.96 0.18
CA LYS A 101 7.85 -23.96 -0.25
C LYS A 101 7.29 -24.76 -1.41
N VAL A 102 8.12 -25.00 -2.43
CA VAL A 102 7.86 -25.89 -3.56
C VAL A 102 9.00 -26.90 -3.67
N ASP A 103 8.80 -27.97 -4.45
CA ASP A 103 9.72 -29.11 -4.50
C ASP A 103 11.16 -28.72 -4.87
N ASP A 104 11.34 -27.67 -5.68
CA ASP A 104 12.62 -27.16 -6.17
C ASP A 104 13.01 -25.79 -5.59
N GLY A 105 12.29 -25.26 -4.60
CA GLY A 105 12.63 -23.97 -4.02
C GLY A 105 11.53 -23.28 -3.21
N ARG A 106 11.47 -21.95 -3.36
CA ARG A 106 10.56 -21.06 -2.65
C ARG A 106 9.95 -20.08 -3.65
N ILE A 107 8.63 -19.94 -3.59
CA ILE A 107 7.90 -18.90 -4.31
C ILE A 107 7.61 -17.77 -3.32
N GLU A 108 8.07 -16.57 -3.65
CA GLU A 108 7.73 -15.35 -2.91
C GLU A 108 6.37 -14.82 -3.35
N MET A 109 5.57 -14.39 -2.39
CA MET A 109 4.19 -13.91 -2.57
C MET A 109 4.09 -12.55 -1.85
N PRO A 110 4.69 -11.48 -2.41
CA PRO A 110 4.66 -10.17 -1.76
C PRO A 110 3.26 -9.56 -1.85
N ASP A 111 2.87 -8.75 -0.85
CA ASP A 111 1.60 -8.00 -0.91
C ASP A 111 1.57 -7.06 -2.14
N TYR A 112 2.72 -6.49 -2.49
CA TYR A 112 2.90 -5.59 -3.62
C TYR A 112 4.25 -5.89 -4.30
N PRO A 113 4.33 -5.91 -5.64
CA PRO A 113 5.61 -6.01 -6.33
C PRO A 113 6.50 -4.80 -5.99
N ASP A 114 7.70 -5.04 -5.46
CA ASP A 114 8.64 -3.99 -5.01
C ASP A 114 8.94 -2.96 -6.13
N ARG A 115 8.97 -3.42 -7.38
CA ARG A 115 9.22 -2.57 -8.55
C ARG A 115 8.02 -1.68 -8.91
N ALA A 116 6.80 -2.19 -8.77
CA ALA A 116 5.59 -1.40 -9.01
C ALA A 116 5.47 -0.26 -7.98
N VAL A 117 5.75 -0.56 -6.71
CA VAL A 117 5.82 0.44 -5.64
C VAL A 117 6.89 1.49 -5.96
N LEU A 118 8.12 1.07 -6.31
CA LEU A 118 9.20 1.99 -6.65
C LEU A 118 8.82 2.92 -7.82
N GLU A 119 8.25 2.37 -8.89
CA GLU A 119 7.83 3.13 -10.06
C GLU A 119 6.70 4.11 -9.72
N GLY A 120 5.73 3.69 -8.89
CA GLY A 120 4.66 4.54 -8.40
C GLY A 120 5.15 5.73 -7.58
N VAL A 121 6.00 5.49 -6.57
CA VAL A 121 6.54 6.55 -5.70
C VAL A 121 7.47 7.48 -6.47
N VAL A 122 8.32 6.95 -7.36
CA VAL A 122 9.14 7.78 -8.26
C VAL A 122 8.25 8.68 -9.11
N ASN A 123 7.22 8.13 -9.73
CA ASN A 123 6.38 8.91 -10.64
C ASN A 123 5.63 10.01 -9.90
N ALA A 124 5.10 9.72 -8.70
CA ALA A 124 4.47 10.71 -7.84
C ALA A 124 5.43 11.87 -7.50
N LEU A 125 6.65 11.58 -7.04
CA LEU A 125 7.61 12.62 -6.69
C LEU A 125 8.11 13.42 -7.90
N ILE A 126 8.40 12.76 -9.03
CA ILE A 126 9.03 13.40 -10.19
C ILE A 126 8.04 14.15 -11.07
N HIS A 127 6.79 13.70 -11.14
CA HIS A 127 5.76 14.35 -11.94
C HIS A 127 4.88 15.31 -11.14
N ARG A 128 5.10 15.45 -9.83
CA ARG A 128 4.44 16.42 -8.96
C ARG A 128 4.49 17.84 -9.51
N ASN A 129 3.39 18.57 -9.35
CA ASN A 129 3.34 20.01 -9.55
C ASN A 129 3.94 20.78 -8.36
N TYR A 130 5.23 21.14 -8.45
CA TYR A 130 5.91 21.92 -7.41
C TYR A 130 5.49 23.39 -7.30
N MET A 131 4.59 23.86 -8.16
CA MET A 131 3.99 25.19 -8.01
C MET A 131 2.83 25.19 -7.02
N GLU A 132 2.27 24.01 -6.71
CA GLU A 132 1.17 23.86 -5.78
C GLU A 132 1.70 23.80 -4.34
N ILE A 133 1.35 24.82 -3.56
CA ILE A 133 1.81 25.01 -2.19
C ILE A 133 0.73 24.50 -1.23
N GLY A 134 1.11 23.64 -0.29
CA GLY A 134 0.21 23.11 0.74
C GLY A 134 -0.53 21.82 0.36
N SER A 135 -0.17 21.20 -0.77
CA SER A 135 -0.53 19.82 -1.10
C SER A 135 0.75 19.03 -1.35
N GLU A 136 0.87 17.81 -0.85
CA GLU A 136 2.09 17.00 -0.88
C GLU A 136 1.84 15.61 -1.45
N VAL A 137 2.90 14.81 -1.63
CA VAL A 137 2.71 13.40 -2.01
C VAL A 137 2.25 12.63 -0.78
N HIS A 138 1.22 11.81 -0.94
CA HIS A 138 0.69 10.95 0.12
C HIS A 138 0.78 9.47 -0.31
N ILE A 139 1.18 8.61 0.61
CA ILE A 139 1.11 7.15 0.50
C ILE A 139 0.16 6.68 1.59
N ASP A 140 -1.07 6.39 1.21
CA ASP A 140 -2.11 5.87 2.09
C ASP A 140 -2.21 4.35 1.92
N MET A 141 -1.84 3.59 2.94
CA MET A 141 -1.93 2.13 2.93
C MET A 141 -3.17 1.66 3.71
N PHE A 142 -3.99 0.85 3.07
CA PHE A 142 -5.16 0.17 3.63
C PHE A 142 -4.91 -1.34 3.66
N ASP A 143 -5.84 -2.10 4.23
CA ASP A 143 -5.68 -3.56 4.29
C ASP A 143 -5.66 -4.21 2.89
N ASP A 144 -6.40 -3.63 1.94
CA ASP A 144 -6.61 -4.17 0.60
C ASP A 144 -5.81 -3.47 -0.50
N ARG A 145 -5.22 -2.29 -0.24
CA ARG A 145 -4.56 -1.48 -1.27
C ARG A 145 -3.62 -0.41 -0.71
N ILE A 146 -2.81 0.17 -1.59
CA ILE A 146 -2.06 1.41 -1.37
C ILE A 146 -2.58 2.43 -2.37
N GLU A 147 -2.84 3.64 -1.91
CA GLU A 147 -3.10 4.81 -2.73
C GLU A 147 -1.89 5.75 -2.67
N ILE A 148 -1.27 5.99 -3.83
CA ILE A 148 -0.16 6.94 -3.99
C ILE A 148 -0.71 8.17 -4.70
N TYR A 149 -0.98 9.21 -3.92
CA TYR A 149 -1.49 10.49 -4.39
C TYR A 149 -0.35 11.48 -4.66
N SER A 150 -0.46 12.22 -5.76
CA SER A 150 0.45 13.30 -6.11
C SER A 150 -0.32 14.53 -6.61
N PRO A 151 0.04 15.74 -6.15
CA PRO A 151 -0.46 16.99 -6.69
C PRO A 151 0.01 17.17 -8.13
N GLY A 152 -0.90 17.63 -8.98
CA GLY A 152 -0.72 17.81 -10.42
C GLY A 152 -1.27 16.64 -11.24
N GLY A 153 -2.31 16.91 -12.02
CA GLY A 153 -2.84 15.98 -13.01
C GLY A 153 -1.94 15.77 -14.23
N MET A 154 -2.49 15.16 -15.28
CA MET A 154 -1.74 14.87 -16.50
C MET A 154 -1.26 16.16 -17.18
N VAL A 155 0.00 16.21 -17.64
CA VAL A 155 0.60 17.42 -18.26
C VAL A 155 -0.18 17.94 -19.47
N SER A 156 -0.90 17.05 -20.17
CA SER A 156 -1.77 17.43 -21.29
C SER A 156 -3.13 18.00 -20.88
N GLY A 157 -3.45 18.07 -19.58
CA GLY A 157 -4.77 18.47 -19.07
C GLY A 157 -5.87 17.51 -19.52
N ILE A 158 -5.55 16.21 -19.59
CA ILE A 158 -6.52 15.19 -20.01
C ILE A 158 -6.83 14.28 -18.84
N SER A 159 -8.11 13.97 -18.67
CA SER A 159 -8.52 12.82 -17.86
C SER A 159 -8.02 11.51 -18.49
N LEU A 160 -7.71 10.55 -17.63
CA LEU A 160 -7.37 9.17 -18.00
C LEU A 160 -8.60 8.30 -18.26
N GLU A 161 -9.80 8.78 -17.91
CA GLU A 161 -11.05 8.02 -18.04
C GLU A 161 -11.28 7.58 -19.50
N GLY A 162 -11.52 6.28 -19.68
CA GLY A 162 -11.77 5.65 -20.99
C GLY A 162 -10.57 5.64 -21.95
N LYS A 163 -9.35 5.99 -21.50
CA LYS A 163 -8.15 5.99 -22.33
C LYS A 163 -7.34 4.72 -22.19
N ASP A 164 -6.75 4.30 -23.31
CA ASP A 164 -5.75 3.24 -23.32
C ASP A 164 -4.43 3.77 -22.74
N LEU A 165 -4.18 3.45 -21.46
CA LEU A 165 -2.98 3.81 -20.71
C LEU A 165 -1.68 3.44 -21.45
N LEU A 166 -1.70 2.39 -22.28
CA LEU A 166 -0.53 1.92 -23.03
C LEU A 166 -0.18 2.80 -24.23
N LYS A 167 -1.09 3.69 -24.64
CA LYS A 167 -0.93 4.62 -25.78
C LYS A 167 -0.71 6.07 -25.34
N ILE A 168 -0.76 6.35 -24.04
CA ILE A 168 -0.58 7.71 -23.53
C ILE A 168 0.91 8.09 -23.66
N PRO A 169 1.23 9.19 -24.36
CA PRO A 169 2.61 9.64 -24.47
C PRO A 169 3.09 10.16 -23.11
N SER A 170 4.26 9.70 -22.68
CA SER A 170 4.89 10.20 -21.46
C SER A 170 5.39 11.64 -21.67
N LYS A 171 4.75 12.60 -21.02
CA LYS A 171 5.20 13.99 -20.92
C LYS A 171 5.72 14.25 -19.51
N ARG A 172 6.94 14.80 -19.42
CA ARG A 172 7.61 15.07 -18.14
C ARG A 172 7.30 16.50 -17.70
N ARG A 173 6.71 16.65 -16.51
CA ARG A 173 6.45 17.97 -15.91
C ARG A 173 7.75 18.63 -15.45
N ASN A 174 8.66 17.83 -14.88
CA ASN A 174 9.95 18.29 -14.37
C ASN A 174 11.11 17.59 -15.12
N PRO A 175 11.52 18.09 -16.30
CA PRO A 175 12.51 17.42 -17.15
C PRO A 175 13.88 17.20 -16.50
N ILE A 176 14.36 18.18 -15.72
CA ILE A 176 15.65 18.09 -15.01
C ILE A 176 15.60 16.99 -13.95
N LEU A 177 14.55 16.99 -13.10
CA LEU A 177 14.37 15.96 -12.08
C LEU A 177 14.27 14.57 -12.72
N ALA A 178 13.50 14.43 -13.80
CA ALA A 178 13.38 13.17 -14.51
C ALA A 178 14.71 12.71 -15.15
N ASP A 179 15.53 13.64 -15.64
CA ASP A 179 16.85 13.31 -16.17
C ASP A 179 17.77 12.76 -15.08
N ILE A 180 17.81 13.44 -13.93
CA ILE A 180 18.60 13.04 -12.77
C ILE A 180 18.19 11.65 -12.28
N PHE A 181 16.89 11.41 -12.08
CA PHE A 181 16.41 10.10 -11.62
C PHE A 181 16.61 9.00 -12.65
N SER A 182 16.68 9.33 -13.94
CA SER A 182 17.08 8.37 -14.95
C SER A 182 18.56 8.03 -14.91
N ARG A 183 19.44 9.02 -14.67
CA ARG A 183 20.88 8.79 -14.44
C ARG A 183 21.12 7.98 -13.16
N LEU A 184 20.31 8.18 -12.13
CA LEU A 184 20.29 7.38 -10.90
C LEU A 184 19.73 5.95 -11.10
N LYS A 185 19.22 5.61 -12.29
CA LYS A 185 18.59 4.31 -12.60
C LYS A 185 17.32 4.03 -11.80
N TYR A 186 16.64 5.06 -11.30
CA TYR A 186 15.31 4.92 -10.68
C TYR A 186 14.18 4.95 -11.70
N MET A 187 14.39 5.58 -12.86
CA MET A 187 13.38 5.64 -13.92
C MET A 187 13.96 5.50 -15.32
N GLU A 188 13.13 5.06 -16.26
CA GLU A 188 13.48 4.98 -17.68
C GLU A 188 13.01 6.21 -18.45
N ARG A 189 13.80 6.63 -19.45
CA ARG A 189 13.45 7.75 -20.33
C ARG A 189 12.28 7.47 -21.29
N ARG A 190 11.88 6.20 -21.46
CA ARG A 190 10.97 5.76 -22.55
C ARG A 190 9.47 5.79 -22.22
N GLY A 191 9.07 6.26 -21.04
CA GLY A 191 7.64 6.36 -20.69
C GLY A 191 6.95 5.01 -20.50
N SER A 192 7.70 4.00 -20.04
CA SER A 192 7.24 2.62 -19.85
C SER A 192 6.59 2.37 -18.47
N GLY A 193 6.48 3.39 -17.61
CA GLY A 193 6.11 3.25 -16.20
C GLY A 193 4.79 2.51 -15.98
N PHE A 194 3.70 2.97 -16.61
CA PHE A 194 2.39 2.31 -16.50
C PHE A 194 2.45 0.85 -16.95
N LYS A 195 3.09 0.59 -18.09
CA LYS A 195 3.22 -0.78 -18.64
C LYS A 195 3.94 -1.72 -17.70
N LYS A 196 4.97 -1.22 -17.00
CA LYS A 196 5.75 -2.01 -16.05
C LYS A 196 4.98 -2.31 -14.79
N ILE A 197 4.27 -1.32 -14.24
CA ILE A 197 3.42 -1.53 -13.07
C ILE A 197 2.40 -2.64 -13.36
N LEU A 198 1.73 -2.55 -14.52
CA LEU A 198 0.76 -3.57 -14.96
C LEU A 198 1.44 -4.94 -15.15
N ALA A 199 2.55 -5.01 -15.89
CA ALA A 199 3.27 -6.26 -16.15
C ALA A 199 3.86 -6.90 -14.88
N ASP A 200 4.34 -6.09 -13.94
CA ASP A 200 4.90 -6.57 -12.66
C ASP A 200 3.79 -7.17 -11.79
N TYR A 201 2.53 -6.70 -11.91
CA TYR A 201 1.34 -7.27 -11.28
C TYR A 201 0.87 -8.55 -11.98
N GLU A 202 0.69 -8.52 -13.31
CA GLU A 202 0.27 -9.67 -14.12
C GLU A 202 1.23 -10.88 -13.96
N GLY A 203 2.50 -10.62 -13.66
CA GLY A 203 3.50 -11.66 -13.43
C GLY A 203 3.44 -12.34 -12.05
N GLN A 204 2.59 -11.88 -11.13
CA GLN A 204 2.49 -12.48 -9.78
C GLN A 204 1.55 -13.68 -9.75
N VAL A 205 1.84 -14.65 -8.91
CA VAL A 205 1.06 -15.89 -8.81
C VAL A 205 -0.33 -15.64 -8.22
N GLU A 206 -0.45 -14.67 -7.33
CA GLU A 206 -1.67 -14.30 -6.62
C GLU A 206 -2.52 -13.26 -7.36
N PHE A 207 -2.09 -12.88 -8.56
CA PHE A 207 -2.77 -11.90 -9.39
C PHE A 207 -4.09 -12.44 -9.93
N ASP A 208 -5.10 -11.59 -9.90
CA ASP A 208 -6.35 -11.74 -10.63
C ASP A 208 -6.80 -10.36 -11.10
N GLU A 209 -7.71 -10.31 -12.08
CA GLU A 209 -8.13 -9.06 -12.72
C GLU A 209 -8.70 -8.03 -11.74
N SER A 210 -9.24 -8.45 -10.58
CA SER A 210 -9.76 -7.51 -9.57
C SER A 210 -8.66 -6.74 -8.84
N LYS A 211 -7.41 -7.19 -8.93
CA LYS A 211 -6.22 -6.56 -8.33
C LYS A 211 -5.41 -5.74 -9.31
N MET A 212 -5.93 -5.52 -10.52
CA MET A 212 -5.25 -4.70 -11.52
C MET A 212 -5.02 -3.27 -10.97
N PRO A 213 -3.79 -2.73 -11.06
CA PRO A 213 -3.52 -1.35 -10.67
C PRO A 213 -4.42 -0.35 -11.39
N VAL A 214 -4.93 0.63 -10.66
CA VAL A 214 -5.80 1.69 -11.17
C VAL A 214 -5.05 3.02 -11.18
N PHE A 215 -5.20 3.75 -12.27
CA PHE A 215 -4.61 5.07 -12.45
C PHE A 215 -5.74 6.07 -12.64
N ASP A 216 -5.95 6.92 -11.65
CA ASP A 216 -6.91 8.01 -11.70
C ASP A 216 -6.16 9.34 -11.83
N ALA A 217 -6.59 10.18 -12.76
CA ALA A 217 -6.04 11.51 -12.88
C ALA A 217 -7.05 12.45 -13.53
N ASP A 218 -7.14 13.64 -12.97
CA ASP A 218 -7.89 14.75 -13.53
C ASP A 218 -6.93 15.87 -13.95
N ASN A 219 -7.38 17.13 -13.87
CA ASN A 219 -6.56 18.28 -14.21
C ASN A 219 -5.57 18.65 -13.10
N ASP A 220 -5.94 18.39 -11.85
CA ASP A 220 -5.30 18.93 -10.67
C ASP A 220 -4.57 17.83 -9.89
N ASP A 221 -5.02 16.58 -9.95
CA ASP A 221 -4.52 15.49 -9.12
C ASP A 221 -4.23 14.22 -9.92
N PHE A 222 -3.35 13.38 -9.36
CA PHE A 222 -3.04 12.04 -9.85
C PHE A 222 -2.98 11.05 -8.68
N THR A 223 -3.69 9.93 -8.81
CA THR A 223 -3.69 8.84 -7.83
C THR A 223 -3.41 7.50 -8.50
N LEU A 224 -2.42 6.78 -7.99
CA LEU A 224 -2.16 5.39 -8.33
C LEU A 224 -2.64 4.48 -7.19
N THR A 225 -3.55 3.57 -7.51
CA THR A 225 -4.00 2.53 -6.59
C THR A 225 -3.35 1.20 -6.92
N LEU A 226 -2.64 0.64 -5.96
CA LEU A 226 -1.99 -0.67 -6.01
C LEU A 226 -2.73 -1.62 -5.07
N TYR A 227 -3.39 -2.66 -5.58
CA TYR A 227 -4.11 -3.62 -4.72
C TYR A 227 -3.15 -4.61 -4.07
N ASN A 228 -3.48 -5.03 -2.85
CA ASN A 228 -2.76 -6.05 -2.10
C ASN A 228 -3.08 -7.43 -2.69
N LEU A 229 -2.07 -8.08 -3.24
CA LEU A 229 -2.22 -9.36 -3.93
C LEU A 229 -2.65 -10.50 -2.99
N ASN A 230 -2.27 -10.41 -1.71
CA ASN A 230 -2.57 -11.42 -0.71
C ASN A 230 -3.88 -11.14 0.05
N TYR A 231 -4.51 -9.98 -0.13
CA TYR A 231 -5.74 -9.64 0.58
C TYR A 231 -6.90 -10.56 0.16
N GLY A 232 -7.62 -11.08 1.15
CA GLY A 232 -8.70 -12.05 0.92
C GLY A 232 -8.26 -13.45 0.47
N SER A 233 -6.95 -13.71 0.33
CA SER A 233 -6.44 -15.04 0.00
C SER A 233 -6.59 -16.01 1.19
N SER A 234 -6.85 -17.28 0.90
CA SER A 234 -7.05 -18.32 1.93
C SER A 234 -5.86 -18.46 2.89
N TYR A 235 -4.63 -18.21 2.44
CA TYR A 235 -3.43 -18.23 3.29
C TYR A 235 -3.26 -16.96 4.12
N ALA A 236 -3.67 -15.78 3.63
CA ALA A 236 -3.65 -14.56 4.44
C ALA A 236 -4.65 -14.64 5.62
N ILE A 237 -5.74 -15.38 5.46
CA ILE A 237 -6.68 -15.70 6.54
C ILE A 237 -5.97 -16.53 7.63
N HIS A 238 -5.22 -17.57 7.25
CA HIS A 238 -4.48 -18.41 8.20
C HIS A 238 -3.27 -17.70 8.85
N ALA A 239 -2.54 -16.84 8.12
CA ALA A 239 -1.46 -16.05 8.69
C ALA A 239 -1.95 -14.97 9.67
N ASN A 240 -3.18 -14.48 9.50
CA ASN A 240 -3.83 -13.60 10.46
C ASN A 240 -4.35 -14.38 11.69
N GLU A 241 -4.75 -15.65 11.54
CA GLU A 241 -5.06 -16.54 12.68
C GLU A 241 -3.80 -16.85 13.51
N GLU A 242 -2.64 -17.08 12.88
CA GLU A 242 -1.36 -17.31 13.58
C GLU A 242 -0.83 -16.05 14.30
N LYS A 243 -1.04 -14.84 13.76
CA LYS A 243 -0.70 -13.59 14.46
C LYS A 243 -1.54 -13.32 15.71
N ILE A 244 -2.76 -13.85 15.78
CA ILE A 244 -3.59 -13.79 17.00
C ILE A 244 -3.08 -14.78 18.07
N GLN A 245 -2.31 -15.81 17.67
CA GLN A 245 -1.68 -16.76 18.59
C GLN A 245 -0.28 -16.36 19.07
N GLY A 246 0.31 -15.28 18.55
CA GLY A 246 1.71 -14.92 18.79
C GLY A 246 1.98 -13.97 19.97
N ASP A 247 0.95 -13.44 20.63
CA ASP A 247 1.12 -12.44 21.71
C ASP A 247 0.41 -12.84 23.02
N THR A 248 0.45 -14.13 23.35
CA THR A 248 0.08 -14.62 24.68
C THR A 248 0.85 -15.89 25.01
N GLN A 249 2.13 -15.72 25.35
CA GLN A 249 2.80 -16.61 26.30
C GLN A 249 3.01 -15.82 27.59
N ASP A 250 2.03 -15.85 28.49
CA ASP A 250 2.17 -16.58 29.74
C ASP A 250 0.80 -16.64 30.44
N ASP A 251 0.59 -17.70 31.22
CA ASP A 251 -0.58 -17.99 32.04
C ASP A 251 -1.90 -18.29 31.29
N THR A 252 -2.20 -19.57 31.07
CA THR A 252 -3.15 -20.33 31.92
C THR A 252 -3.30 -21.77 31.37
N GLN A 253 -3.12 -22.74 32.26
CA GLN A 253 -3.43 -24.15 32.10
C GLN A 253 -4.94 -24.39 31.91
N GLY A 254 -5.32 -25.30 30.99
CA GLY A 254 -6.51 -26.16 31.10
C GLY A 254 -7.89 -25.55 30.82
N ASP A 255 -8.78 -26.37 30.23
CA ASP A 255 -10.23 -26.15 30.00
C ASP A 255 -10.61 -24.98 29.06
N THR A 256 -11.32 -25.12 27.94
CA THR A 256 -12.69 -25.63 27.83
C THR A 256 -13.03 -25.74 26.33
N GLN A 257 -13.12 -26.95 25.76
CA GLN A 257 -13.59 -27.14 24.38
C GLN A 257 -15.12 -27.37 24.31
N ASP A 258 -15.78 -27.53 25.47
CA ASP A 258 -17.19 -27.94 25.62
C ASP A 258 -18.19 -26.78 25.82
N ASP A 259 -17.76 -25.63 26.34
CA ASP A 259 -18.69 -24.62 26.89
C ASP A 259 -19.20 -23.60 25.83
N THR A 260 -18.55 -23.51 24.65
CA THR A 260 -18.96 -22.53 23.62
C THR A 260 -20.22 -22.95 22.87
N GLU A 261 -20.40 -24.24 22.64
CA GLU A 261 -21.55 -24.77 21.88
C GLU A 261 -22.82 -24.72 22.73
N GLU A 262 -22.72 -25.03 24.01
CA GLU A 262 -23.80 -24.85 24.98
C GLU A 262 -24.24 -23.38 25.10
N LYS A 263 -23.29 -22.44 25.10
CA LYS A 263 -23.61 -21.00 25.13
C LYS A 263 -24.31 -20.53 23.86
N ILE A 264 -23.91 -21.01 22.68
CA ILE A 264 -24.61 -20.72 21.41
C ILE A 264 -26.06 -21.24 21.50
N ILE A 265 -26.25 -22.47 21.96
CA ILE A 265 -27.58 -23.06 22.14
C ILE A 265 -28.41 -22.25 23.15
N LYS A 266 -27.81 -21.80 24.25
CA LYS A 266 -28.48 -20.96 25.25
C LYS A 266 -28.91 -19.61 24.66
N MET A 267 -28.04 -18.93 23.92
CA MET A 267 -28.37 -17.68 23.25
C MET A 267 -29.52 -17.84 22.24
N ILE A 268 -29.57 -18.97 21.52
CA ILE A 268 -30.66 -19.30 20.60
C ILE A 268 -31.98 -19.54 21.37
N LYS A 269 -31.93 -20.21 22.53
CA LYS A 269 -33.12 -20.38 23.39
C LYS A 269 -33.63 -19.07 23.96
N ASP A 270 -32.72 -18.18 24.37
CA ASP A 270 -33.06 -16.90 24.98
C ASP A 270 -33.58 -15.88 23.94
N ASN A 271 -33.06 -15.94 22.70
CA ASN A 271 -33.53 -15.14 21.58
C ASN A 271 -33.41 -15.91 20.24
N PRO A 272 -34.50 -16.52 19.74
CA PRO A 272 -34.49 -17.25 18.48
C PRO A 272 -34.12 -16.42 17.25
N GLN A 273 -34.18 -15.08 17.30
CA GLN A 273 -33.78 -14.21 16.19
C GLN A 273 -32.35 -13.64 16.32
N VAL A 274 -31.56 -14.12 17.29
CA VAL A 274 -30.20 -13.60 17.51
C VAL A 274 -29.32 -13.80 16.28
N SER A 275 -28.63 -12.72 15.88
CA SER A 275 -27.78 -12.76 14.70
C SER A 275 -26.44 -13.47 14.99
N THR A 276 -25.82 -14.08 13.98
CA THR A 276 -24.47 -14.65 14.14
C THR A 276 -23.41 -13.60 14.51
N ALA A 277 -23.68 -12.31 14.26
CA ALA A 277 -22.83 -11.20 14.66
C ALA A 277 -22.97 -10.90 16.16
N ASP A 278 -24.17 -10.97 16.71
CA ASP A 278 -24.41 -10.76 18.15
C ASP A 278 -23.87 -11.94 18.97
N MET A 279 -24.04 -13.17 18.48
CA MET A 279 -23.40 -14.36 19.08
C MET A 279 -21.88 -14.23 19.10
N ALA A 280 -21.27 -13.77 18.00
CA ALA A 280 -19.83 -13.55 17.90
C ALA A 280 -19.33 -12.50 18.90
N LYS A 281 -20.08 -11.41 19.04
CA LYS A 281 -19.77 -10.32 19.97
C LYS A 281 -19.83 -10.77 21.43
N GLU A 282 -20.88 -11.48 21.83
CA GLU A 282 -21.07 -11.94 23.21
C GLU A 282 -20.03 -13.01 23.59
N LEU A 283 -19.74 -13.93 22.67
CA LEU A 283 -18.78 -15.03 22.88
C LEU A 283 -17.33 -14.62 22.64
N LYS A 284 -17.08 -13.38 22.18
CA LYS A 284 -15.75 -12.86 21.82
C LYS A 284 -15.00 -13.76 20.83
N ILE A 285 -15.71 -14.31 19.84
CA ILE A 285 -15.16 -15.15 18.77
C ILE A 285 -15.56 -14.61 17.39
N GLY A 286 -14.84 -14.97 16.34
CA GLY A 286 -15.17 -14.53 14.98
C GLY A 286 -16.52 -15.08 14.47
N ILE A 287 -17.23 -14.29 13.66
CA ILE A 287 -18.51 -14.69 13.02
C ILE A 287 -18.35 -15.99 12.21
N ALA A 288 -17.21 -16.17 11.54
CA ALA A 288 -16.90 -17.39 10.80
C ALA A 288 -16.81 -18.63 11.74
N THR A 289 -16.28 -18.45 12.95
CA THR A 289 -16.19 -19.50 13.97
C THR A 289 -17.58 -19.88 14.49
N VAL A 290 -18.45 -18.91 14.74
CA VAL A 290 -19.86 -19.13 15.10
C VAL A 290 -20.57 -19.92 14.00
N LYS A 291 -20.49 -19.48 12.74
CA LYS A 291 -21.08 -20.17 11.59
C LYS A 291 -20.55 -21.60 11.42
N ARG A 292 -19.25 -21.80 11.61
CA ARG A 292 -18.62 -23.13 11.55
C ARG A 292 -19.10 -24.05 12.67
N LYS A 293 -19.26 -23.55 13.90
CA LYS A 293 -19.77 -24.31 15.04
C LYS A 293 -21.25 -24.68 14.85
N ILE A 294 -22.08 -23.74 14.44
CA ILE A 294 -23.49 -24.00 14.11
C ILE A 294 -23.61 -25.06 12.99
N LYS A 295 -22.75 -25.00 11.96
CA LYS A 295 -22.72 -26.01 10.89
C LYS A 295 -22.35 -27.42 11.38
N LYS A 296 -21.63 -27.54 12.50
CA LYS A 296 -21.30 -28.83 13.13
C LYS A 296 -22.42 -29.35 14.03
N MET A 297 -23.29 -28.47 14.54
CA MET A 297 -24.47 -28.84 15.32
C MET A 297 -25.54 -29.40 14.37
N SER A 298 -25.81 -30.70 14.43
CA SER A 298 -26.85 -31.34 13.60
C SER A 298 -28.27 -30.95 14.02
N ASN A 299 -28.42 -30.35 15.19
CA ASN A 299 -29.69 -30.02 15.84
C ASN A 299 -30.06 -28.53 15.74
N VAL A 300 -29.33 -27.69 15.00
CA VAL A 300 -29.62 -26.24 14.89
C VAL A 300 -29.81 -25.84 13.42
N SER A 301 -30.95 -25.23 13.10
CA SER A 301 -31.26 -24.76 11.75
C SER A 301 -31.86 -23.36 11.75
N TYR A 302 -31.51 -22.54 10.76
CA TYR A 302 -32.16 -21.23 10.55
C TYR A 302 -33.33 -21.40 9.58
N VAL A 303 -34.52 -21.01 10.01
CA VAL A 303 -35.76 -21.10 9.23
C VAL A 303 -36.18 -19.69 8.80
N GLY A 304 -36.43 -19.50 7.50
CA GLY A 304 -36.78 -18.20 6.91
C GLY A 304 -35.64 -17.55 6.13
N SER A 305 -35.82 -16.27 5.75
CA SER A 305 -34.83 -15.52 4.95
C SER A 305 -34.60 -14.11 5.49
N GLY A 306 -33.35 -13.67 5.47
CA GLY A 306 -32.97 -12.34 5.96
C GLY A 306 -33.37 -12.11 7.42
N TYR A 307 -33.90 -10.91 7.71
CA TYR A 307 -34.25 -10.44 9.06
C TYR A 307 -35.58 -11.00 9.60
N SER A 308 -36.35 -11.73 8.80
CA SER A 308 -37.62 -12.33 9.24
C SER A 308 -37.50 -13.81 9.65
N GLY A 309 -36.29 -14.38 9.58
CA GLY A 309 -36.02 -15.76 10.00
C GLY A 309 -35.69 -15.90 11.48
N HIS A 310 -35.67 -17.14 11.97
CA HIS A 310 -35.31 -17.49 13.33
C HIS A 310 -34.58 -18.84 13.37
N TRP A 311 -33.81 -19.06 14.44
CA TRP A 311 -33.14 -20.32 14.74
C TRP A 311 -34.10 -21.28 15.43
N GLU A 312 -34.09 -22.54 14.98
CA GLU A 312 -34.80 -23.66 15.59
C GLU A 312 -33.78 -24.71 16.06
N ILE A 313 -34.06 -25.29 17.24
CA ILE A 313 -33.29 -26.40 17.79
C ILE A 313 -34.14 -27.67 17.64
N ASN A 314 -33.75 -28.54 16.71
CA ASN A 314 -34.42 -29.81 16.43
C ASN A 314 -33.90 -30.87 17.39
N GLY A 315 -34.76 -31.38 18.27
CA GLY A 315 -34.43 -32.38 19.29
C GLY A 315 -34.08 -33.76 18.73
#